data_AF-A0A354TCE4-F1
#
_entry.id   AF-A0A354TCE4-F1
#
_cell.length_a   1.000
_cell.length_b   1.000
_cell.length_c   1.000
_cell.angle_alpha   90.00
_cell.angle_beta   90.00
_cell.angle_gamma   90.00
#
_symmetry.space_group_name_H-M   'P 1'
#
loop_
_entity.id
_entity.type
_entity.pdbx_description
1 polymer ?
#
loop_
_entity_poly.entity_id
_entity_poly.type
_entity_poly.pdbx_seq_one_letter_code
_entity_poly.pdbx_strand_id
1 'polypeptide(L)'
;QPEAYIARTDTFIEKDSAVNDEIERLRLSSMGALLSRQDTIIVASVSCIYGLGSPEDYEGMMLPVNVGQQMSRETLLTKLVDML
;
A
#
# COMPACT_ATOMS: atom_id res chain seq x y z
N GLN A 1 -1.84 15.84 11.69
CA GLN A 1 -3.01 15.76 12.57
C GLN A 1 -4.27 15.42 11.77
N PRO A 2 -5.22 14.67 12.35
CA PRO A 2 -6.50 14.40 11.72
C PRO A 2 -7.35 15.68 11.65
N GLU A 3 -8.31 15.69 10.74
CA GLU A 3 -9.37 16.69 10.70
C GLU A 3 -10.22 16.58 11.97
N ALA A 4 -10.54 17.72 12.59
CA ALA A 4 -11.34 17.74 13.81
C ALA A 4 -12.17 19.03 13.92
N TYR A 5 -13.37 18.90 14.50
CA TYR A 5 -14.19 20.04 14.88
C TYR A 5 -14.29 20.14 16.41
N ILE A 6 -13.93 21.30 16.96
CA ILE A 6 -13.99 21.59 18.39
C ILE A 6 -15.20 22.47 18.67
N ALA A 7 -16.30 21.84 19.11
CA ALA A 7 -17.58 22.53 19.37
C ALA A 7 -17.49 23.62 20.45
N ARG A 8 -16.61 23.46 21.44
CA ARG A 8 -16.48 24.44 22.54
C ARG A 8 -15.97 25.81 22.08
N THR A 9 -15.12 25.82 21.06
CA THR A 9 -14.49 27.04 20.52
C THR A 9 -14.97 27.34 19.10
N ASP A 10 -15.96 26.60 18.61
CA ASP A 10 -16.45 26.64 17.23
C ASP A 10 -15.30 26.66 16.21
N THR A 11 -14.30 25.80 16.42
CA THR A 11 -13.07 25.78 15.62
C THR A 11 -12.99 24.51 14.79
N PHE A 12 -12.85 24.69 13.48
CA PHE A 12 -12.51 23.61 12.57
C PHE A 12 -11.00 23.55 12.38
N ILE A 13 -10.43 22.36 12.55
CA ILE A 13 -9.01 22.06 12.35
C ILE A 13 -8.91 21.20 11.10
N GLU A 14 -8.28 21.75 10.07
CA GLU A 14 -8.01 21.02 8.83
C GLU A 14 -7.02 19.87 9.05
N LYS A 15 -7.17 18.84 8.23
CA LYS A 15 -6.19 17.76 8.15
C LYS A 15 -4.88 18.33 7.64
N ASP A 16 -3.81 18.09 8.40
CA ASP A 16 -2.44 18.32 7.96
C ASP A 16 -1.67 17.01 8.10
N SER A 17 -1.14 16.48 7.01
CA SER A 17 -0.38 15.23 7.04
C SER A 17 0.74 15.26 6.02
N ALA A 18 1.95 14.94 6.48
CA ALA A 18 3.06 14.59 5.61
C ALA A 18 3.21 13.07 5.55
N VAL A 19 3.36 12.53 4.34
CA VAL A 19 3.66 11.11 4.13
C VAL A 19 5.18 10.95 4.14
N ASN A 20 5.65 9.90 4.82
CA ASN A 20 7.06 9.51 4.78
C ASN A 20 7.22 8.35 3.78
N ASP A 21 7.96 8.61 2.70
CA ASP A 21 8.13 7.66 1.60
C ASP A 21 8.82 6.35 2.03
N GLU A 22 9.72 6.41 3.02
CA GLU A 22 10.40 5.22 3.52
C GLU A 22 9.44 4.31 4.28
N ILE A 23 8.57 4.89 5.11
CA ILE A 23 7.53 4.14 5.84
C ILE A 23 6.54 3.52 4.85
N GLU A 24 6.14 4.25 3.82
CA GLU A 24 5.22 3.71 2.80
C GLU A 24 5.86 2.56 2.01
N ARG A 25 7.14 2.70 1.64
CA ARG A 25 7.92 1.62 1.01
C ARG A 25 7.99 0.36 1.89
N LEU A 26 8.17 0.53 3.21
CA LEU A 26 8.18 -0.60 4.15
C LEU A 26 6.81 -1.27 4.28
N ARG A 27 5.71 -0.50 4.23
CA ARG A 27 4.35 -1.04 4.22
C ARG A 27 4.09 -1.89 2.98
N LEU A 28 4.44 -1.37 1.79
CA LEU A 28 4.32 -2.11 0.54
C LEU A 28 5.17 -3.39 0.55
N SER A 29 6.41 -3.32 1.06
CA SER A 29 7.27 -4.49 1.21
C SER A 29 6.69 -5.53 2.16
N SER A 30 6.02 -5.09 3.23
CA SER A 30 5.41 -6.00 4.22
C SER A 30 4.21 -6.75 3.62
N MET A 31 3.34 -6.04 2.89
CA MET A 31 2.22 -6.65 2.16
C MET A 31 2.69 -7.61 1.08
N GLY A 32 3.67 -7.20 0.27
CA GLY A 32 4.26 -8.07 -0.76
C GLY A 32 4.90 -9.33 -0.18
N ALA A 33 5.55 -9.25 0.99
CA ALA A 33 6.10 -10.41 1.68
C ALA A 33 5.01 -11.36 2.21
N LEU A 34 3.90 -10.86 2.75
CA LEU A 34 2.78 -11.69 3.19
C LEU A 34 2.13 -12.45 2.05
N LEU A 35 1.99 -11.82 0.88
CA LEU A 35 1.32 -12.41 -0.28
C LEU A 35 2.24 -13.38 -1.06
N SER A 36 3.55 -13.18 -1.00
CA SER A 36 4.51 -14.00 -1.76
C SER A 36 5.06 -15.22 -1.01
N ARG A 37 5.10 -15.21 0.33
CA ARG A 37 5.77 -16.26 1.13
C ARG A 37 5.15 -16.45 2.52
N GLN A 38 5.19 -17.68 3.01
CA GLN A 38 4.62 -18.06 4.32
C GLN A 38 5.57 -17.80 5.51
N ASP A 39 6.86 -17.71 5.26
CA ASP A 39 7.92 -17.50 6.26
C ASP A 39 8.21 -16.01 6.46
N THR A 40 7.18 -15.24 6.84
CA THR A 40 7.22 -13.79 7.04
C THR A 40 6.85 -13.43 8.49
N ILE A 41 7.64 -12.55 9.11
CA ILE A 41 7.33 -11.95 10.41
C ILE A 41 7.28 -10.44 10.23
N ILE A 42 6.19 -9.81 10.67
CA ILE A 42 6.01 -8.35 10.63
C ILE A 42 5.93 -7.81 12.05
N VAL A 43 6.75 -6.78 12.33
CA VAL A 43 6.62 -5.96 13.53
C VAL A 43 5.81 -4.73 13.16
N ALA A 44 4.59 -4.62 13.70
CA ALA A 44 3.66 -3.56 13.35
C ALA A 44 3.25 -2.72 14.57
N SER A 45 2.89 -1.46 14.31
CA SER A 45 2.16 -0.62 15.26
C SER A 45 0.66 -0.93 15.21
N VAL A 46 -0.15 -0.20 15.99
CA VAL A 46 -1.62 -0.23 15.89
C VAL A 46 -2.15 0.11 14.49
N SER A 47 -1.32 0.62 13.58
CA SER A 47 -1.66 0.78 12.16
C SER A 47 -2.18 -0.49 11.49
N CYS A 48 -1.85 -1.69 11.98
CA CYS A 48 -2.27 -2.97 11.38
C CYS A 48 -3.78 -3.25 11.47
N ILE A 49 -4.51 -2.55 12.34
CA ILE A 49 -5.98 -2.69 12.46
C ILE A 49 -6.74 -1.59 11.71
N TYR A 50 -6.02 -0.63 11.10
CA TYR A 50 -6.63 0.36 10.23
C TYR A 50 -6.79 -0.22 8.83
N GLY A 51 -7.92 0.09 8.18
CA GLY A 51 -8.30 -0.47 6.89
C GLY A 51 -7.18 -0.37 5.87
N LEU A 52 -6.58 -1.52 5.57
CA LEU A 52 -5.83 -1.77 4.35
C LEU A 52 -6.84 -2.26 3.31
N GLY A 53 -6.60 -1.98 2.02
CA GLY A 53 -7.42 -2.53 0.92
C GLY A 53 -7.53 -4.05 1.00
N SER A 54 -8.45 -4.65 0.24
CA SER A 54 -8.60 -6.10 0.27
C SER A 54 -7.32 -6.79 -0.25
N PRO A 55 -6.98 -8.00 0.23
CA PRO A 55 -5.85 -8.77 -0.32
C PRO A 55 -5.91 -8.91 -1.84
N GLU A 56 -7.12 -9.05 -2.39
CA GLU A 56 -7.39 -9.14 -3.82
C GLU A 56 -6.98 -7.85 -4.57
N ASP A 57 -7.22 -6.67 -3.98
CA ASP A 57 -6.79 -5.39 -4.56
C ASP A 57 -5.26 -5.33 -4.68
N TYR A 58 -4.55 -5.82 -3.66
CA TYR A 58 -3.08 -5.85 -3.66
C TYR A 58 -2.50 -6.86 -4.65
N GLU A 59 -3.15 -8.01 -4.85
CA GLU A 59 -2.76 -8.96 -5.90
C GLU A 59 -2.90 -8.32 -7.29
N GLY A 60 -3.93 -7.51 -7.51
CA GLY A 60 -4.13 -6.76 -8.76
C GLY A 60 -3.04 -5.71 -9.03
N MET A 61 -2.36 -5.23 -7.99
CA MET A 61 -1.26 -4.26 -8.08
C MET A 61 0.12 -4.91 -8.24
N MET A 62 0.20 -6.24 -8.35
CA MET A 62 1.46 -6.96 -8.50
C MET A 62 1.55 -7.66 -9.86
N LEU A 63 2.72 -7.55 -10.49
CA LEU A 63 3.03 -8.27 -11.71
C LEU A 63 4.17 -9.28 -11.47
N PRO A 64 3.85 -10.56 -11.21
CA PRO A 64 4.87 -11.58 -11.08
C PRO A 64 5.57 -11.83 -12.42
N VAL A 65 6.90 -11.85 -12.40
CA VAL A 65 7.75 -12.13 -13.57
C VAL A 65 8.68 -13.29 -13.25
N ASN A 66 8.64 -14.34 -14.06
CA ASN A 66 9.44 -15.55 -13.88
C ASN A 66 10.40 -15.78 -15.06
N VAL A 67 11.54 -16.42 -14.80
CA VAL A 67 12.49 -16.81 -15.85
C VAL A 67 11.82 -17.80 -16.81
N GLY A 68 11.90 -17.53 -18.11
CA GLY A 68 11.28 -18.34 -19.17
C GLY A 68 9.83 -17.96 -19.50
N GLN A 69 9.25 -17.00 -18.78
CA GLN A 69 7.93 -16.47 -19.11
C GLN A 69 7.95 -15.73 -20.46
N GLN A 70 7.04 -16.10 -21.35
CA GLN A 70 6.84 -15.44 -22.63
C GLN A 70 5.88 -14.26 -22.44
N MET A 71 6.42 -13.04 -22.46
CA MET A 71 5.64 -11.81 -22.39
C MET A 71 6.25 -10.81 -23.37
N SER A 72 5.42 -10.17 -24.20
CA SER A 72 5.92 -9.09 -25.04
C SER A 72 6.24 -7.85 -24.19
N ARG A 73 7.18 -7.03 -24.65
CA ARG A 73 7.52 -5.78 -23.98
C ARG A 73 6.30 -4.84 -23.88
N GLU A 74 5.47 -4.80 -24.91
CA GLU A 74 4.25 -3.98 -24.93
C GLU A 74 3.27 -4.44 -23.85
N THR A 75 3.02 -5.75 -23.74
CA THR A 75 2.15 -6.29 -22.69
C THR A 75 2.69 -5.98 -21.30
N LEU A 76 4.01 -6.08 -21.09
CA LEU A 76 4.64 -5.72 -19.81
C LEU A 76 4.40 -4.24 -19.47
N LEU A 77 4.63 -3.34 -20.43
CA LEU A 77 4.47 -1.91 -20.23
C LEU A 77 3.02 -1.51 -19.99
N THR A 78 2.07 -2.06 -20.76
CA THR A 78 0.65 -1.81 -20.56
C THR A 78 0.21 -2.22 -19.16
N LYS A 79 0.60 -3.43 -18.71
CA LYS A 79 0.28 -3.89 -17.36
C LYS A 79 0.89 -3.01 -16.27
N LEU A 80 2.11 -2.50 -16.46
CA LEU A 80 2.72 -1.58 -15.50
C LEU A 80 1.98 -0.23 -15.41
N VAL A 81 1.40 0.23 -16.52
CA VAL A 81 0.56 1.44 -16.54
C VAL A 81 -0.80 1.19 -15.90
N ASP A 82 -1.38 0.00 -16.09
CA ASP A 82 -2.68 -0.36 -15.49
C ASP A 82 -2.62 -0.49 -13.96
N MET A 83 -1.42 -0.63 -13.38
CA MET A 83 -1.18 -0.71 -11.93
C MET A 83 -0.83 0.63 -11.27
N LEU A 84 -0.67 1.72 -12.05
CA LEU A 84 -0.44 3.09 -11.56
C LEU A 84 -1.76 3.80 -11.24
#